data_AF-A0A954CKW4-F1
#
_entry.id   AF-A0A954CKW4-F1
#
_cell.length_a   1.000
_cell.length_b   1.000
_cell.length_c   1.000
_cell.angle_alpha   90.00
_cell.angle_beta   90.00
_cell.angle_gamma   90.00
#
_symmetry.space_group_name_H-M   'P 1'
#
loop_
_entity.id
_entity.type
_entity.pdbx_description
1 polymer ?
#
loop_
_entity_poly.entity_id
_entity_poly.type
_entity_poly.pdbx_seq_one_letter_code
_entity_poly.pdbx_strand_id
1 'polypeptide(L)' 'MGLFGTDGIRGRYGDAPFDPVSLRRIGLAIGEVVRKQHQISRARVSQRVLIGRDTRESGPE' A
#
# COMPACT_ATOMS: atom_id res chain seq x y z
N MET A 1 -19.70 2.24 -1.97
CA MET A 1 -18.64 3.09 -2.56
C MET A 1 -17.34 2.27 -2.50
N GLY A 2 -16.63 2.10 -3.62
CA GLY A 2 -15.45 1.23 -3.68
C GLY A 2 -14.24 1.83 -2.98
N LEU A 3 -13.35 0.98 -2.45
CA LEU A 3 -12.11 1.41 -1.77
C LEU A 3 -11.11 2.09 -2.74
N PHE A 4 -11.11 1.67 -4.01
CA PHE A 4 -10.20 2.16 -5.04
C PHE A 4 -10.93 3.07 -6.03
N GLY A 5 -10.40 4.27 -6.23
CA GLY A 5 -10.73 5.14 -7.37
C GLY A 5 -9.67 5.05 -8.48
N THR A 6 -9.76 5.93 -9.47
CA THR A 6 -8.77 6.02 -10.57
C THR A 6 -7.36 6.30 -10.07
N ASP A 7 -7.25 7.08 -9.00
CA ASP A 7 -5.98 7.53 -8.41
C ASP A 7 -5.64 6.75 -7.13
N GLY A 8 -6.20 5.56 -6.94
CA GLY A 8 -6.01 4.76 -5.74
C GLY A 8 -6.98 5.10 -4.60
N ILE A 9 -6.53 4.91 -3.36
CA ILE A 9 -7.33 5.10 -2.15
C ILE A 9 -7.24 6.57 -1.70
N ARG A 10 -8.37 7.19 -1.37
CA ARG A 10 -8.44 8.58 -0.87
C ARG A 10 -9.27 8.68 0.40
N GLY A 11 -8.86 9.55 1.31
CA GLY A 11 -9.49 9.71 2.61
C GLY A 11 -8.72 10.69 3.49
N ARG A 12 -9.25 10.94 4.68
CA ARG A 12 -8.65 11.81 5.69
C ARG A 12 -7.77 10.97 6.61
N TYR A 13 -6.59 11.48 6.99
CA TYR A 13 -5.74 10.84 8.00
C TYR A 13 -6.52 10.60 9.30
N GLY A 14 -6.39 9.40 9.87
CA GLY A 14 -7.07 8.99 11.10
C GLY A 14 -8.47 8.39 10.89
N ASP A 15 -9.13 8.67 9.76
CA ASP A 15 -10.41 8.06 9.39
C ASP A 15 -10.18 6.86 8.48
N ALA A 16 -11.01 5.82 8.55
CA ALA A 16 -10.95 4.72 7.59
C ALA A 16 -11.10 5.25 6.15
N PRO A 17 -10.24 4.83 5.19
CA PRO A 17 -9.27 3.72 5.27
C PRO A 17 -7.83 4.12 5.68
N PHE A 18 -7.59 5.34 6.16
CA PHE A 18 -6.29 5.86 6.59
C PHE A 18 -6.10 5.84 8.12
N ASP A 19 -6.90 5.06 8.83
CA ASP A 19 -6.61 4.70 10.23
C ASP A 19 -5.51 3.61 10.29
N PRO A 20 -4.80 3.48 11.43
CA PRO A 20 -3.69 2.53 11.56
C PRO A 20 -4.05 1.07 11.26
N VAL A 21 -5.27 0.64 11.60
CA VAL A 21 -5.70 -0.75 11.39
C VAL A 21 -5.93 -1.01 9.89
N SER A 22 -6.61 -0.09 9.22
CA SER A 22 -6.85 -0.17 7.78
C SER A 22 -5.55 -0.12 6.98
N LEU A 23 -4.63 0.80 7.31
CA LEU A 23 -3.33 0.90 6.64
C LEU A 23 -2.49 -0.36 6.78
N ARG A 24 -2.47 -0.98 7.97
CA ARG A 24 -1.76 -2.26 8.19
C ARG A 24 -2.35 -3.37 7.33
N ARG A 25 -3.68 -3.45 7.23
CA ARG A 25 -4.37 -4.45 6.39
C ARG A 25 -4.08 -4.24 4.90
N ILE A 26 -4.10 -2.99 4.44
CA ILE A 26 -3.77 -2.63 3.05
C ILE A 26 -2.32 -3.02 2.73
N GLY A 27 -1.37 -2.68 3.60
CA GLY A 27 0.05 -3.03 3.41
C GLY A 27 0.29 -4.54 3.34
N LEU A 28 -0.35 -5.31 4.23
CA LEU A 28 -0.32 -6.78 4.18
C LEU A 28 -0.86 -7.33 2.85
N ALA A 29 -2.02 -6.84 2.41
CA ALA A 29 -2.62 -7.26 1.15
C ALA A 29 -1.72 -6.96 -0.07
N ILE A 30 -1.09 -5.78 -0.10
CA ILE A 30 -0.11 -5.44 -1.15
C ILE A 30 1.06 -6.44 -1.13
N GLY A 31 1.63 -6.71 0.05
CA GLY A 31 2.73 -7.66 0.20
C GLY A 31 2.39 -9.08 -0.30
N GLU A 32 1.19 -9.55 0.00
CA GLU A 32 0.71 -10.85 -0.50
C GLU A 32 0.59 -10.90 -2.02
N VAL A 33 0.09 -9.83 -2.65
CA VAL A 33 -0.03 -9.72 -4.11
C VAL A 33 1.35 -9.74 -4.76
N VAL A 34 2.29 -8.93 -4.26
CA VAL A 34 3.67 -8.88 -4.78
C VAL A 34 4.34 -10.25 -4.63
N ARG A 35 4.21 -10.92 -3.49
CA ARG A 35 4.74 -12.28 -3.27
C ARG A 35 4.17 -13.32 -4.24
N LYS A 36 2.87 -13.26 -4.55
CA LYS A 36 2.24 -14.18 -5.51
C LYS A 36 2.72 -13.94 -6.94
N GLN A 37 2.88 -12.68 -7.36
CA GLN A 37 3.39 -12.36 -8.71
C GLN A 37 4.83 -12.85 -8.92
N HIS A 38 5.69 -12.74 -7.91
CA HIS A 38 7.08 -13.20 -7.99
C HIS A 38 7.24 -14.72 -8.06
N GLN A 39 6.29 -15.51 -7.55
CA GLN A 39 6.34 -16.98 -7.66
C GLN A 39 6.15 -17.46 -9.10
N ILE A 40 5.58 -16.63 -9.98
CA ILE A 40 5.38 -16.93 -11.40
C ILE A 40 6.67 -16.70 -12.21
N SER A 41 7.54 -15.78 -11.77
CA SER A 41 8.83 -15.51 -12.41
C SER A 41 9.92 -16.44 -11.86
N ARG A 42 10.49 -17.31 -12.71
CA ARG A 42 11.59 -18.25 -12.35
C ARG A 42 12.90 -17.57 -11.91
N ALA A 43 13.04 -16.26 -12.13
CA ALA A 43 14.18 -15.50 -11.66
C ALA A 43 13.94 -15.07 -10.20
N ARG A 44 14.90 -15.41 -9.32
CA ARG A 44 14.90 -15.05 -7.90
C ARG A 44 15.22 -13.55 -7.73
N VAL A 45 14.35 -12.68 -8.25
CA VAL A 45 14.49 -11.22 -8.11
C VAL A 45 14.14 -10.85 -6.67
N SER A 46 15.02 -10.10 -6.01
CA SER A 46 14.73 -9.55 -4.68
C SER A 46 13.49 -8.65 -4.76
N GLN A 47 12.52 -8.89 -3.86
CA GLN A 47 11.31 -8.08 -3.80
C GLN A 47 11.71 -6.71 -3.23
N ARG A 48 11.62 -5.67 -4.06
CA ARG A 48 11.91 -4.29 -3.67
C ARG A 48 10.62 -3.49 -3.66
N VAL A 49 10.43 -2.70 -2.61
CA VAL A 49 9.31 -1.77 -2.48
C VAL A 49 9.88 -0.36 -2.47
N LEU A 50 9.41 0.48 -3.38
CA LEU A 50 9.70 1.92 -3.36
C LEU A 50 8.54 2.63 -2.66
N ILE A 51 8.84 3.40 -1.63
CA ILE A 51 7.87 4.24 -0.93
C ILE A 51 8.17 5.68 -1.31
N GLY A 52 7.21 6.33 -1.98
CA GLY A 52 7.22 7.76 -2.25
C GLY A 52 6.20 8.46 -1.36
N ARG A 53 6.49 9.69 -0.95
CA ARG A 53 5.53 10.60 -0.28
C ARG A 53 5.51 11.95 -0.97
N ASP A 54 4.45 12.71 -0.73
CA ASP A 54 4.40 14.14 -1.00
C ASP A 54 4.84 14.93 0.24
N THR A 55 4.57 16.24 0.24
CA THR A 55 4.94 17.16 1.32
C THR A 55 3.84 17.34 2.38
N ARG A 56 2.86 16.44 2.47
CA ARG A 56 1.79 16.54 3.47
C ARG A 56 2.28 16.25 4.88
N GLU A 57 1.64 16.90 5.84
CA GLU A 57 1.91 16.79 7.28
C GLU A 57 1.62 15.40 7.87
N SER A 58 0.80 14.58 7.21
CA SER A 58 0.43 13.25 7.72
C SER A 58 1.55 12.19 7.59
N GLY A 59 2.74 12.58 7.12
CA GLY A 59 3.92 11.72 7.08
C GLY A 59 4.67 11.71 8.41
N PRO A 60 5.53 10.69 8.66
CA PRO A 60 6.44 10.71 9.80
C PRO A 60 7.43 11.89 9.71
N GLU A 61 7.86 12.39 10.87
CA GLU A 61 8.98 13.33 11.00
C GLU A 61 10.29 12.74 10.44
#